data_AF-A0A419DS75-F1
#
_entry.id   AF-A0A419DS75-F1
#
_cell.length_a   1.000
_cell.length_b   1.000
_cell.length_c   1.000
_cell.angle_alpha   90.00
_cell.angle_beta   90.00
_cell.angle_gamma   90.00
#
_symmetry.space_group_name_H-M   'P 1'
#
loop_
_entity.id
_entity.type
_entity.pdbx_description
1 polymer ?
#
loop_
_entity_poly.entity_id
_entity_poly.type
_entity_poly.pdbx_seq_one_letter_code
_entity_poly.pdbx_strand_id
1 'polypeptide(L)'
;MREEDVKEIRVSRFKRLGRQILQLVEELEHQGYRELQETDYTELVVQFRYDAGQEEEALERRHMMEEMIDEGLLHTGNGSCEGGEIGSGTTNIYYHVVDVEAAVALIFEGMKEHDVRGVPKIAVQSAESYTVLYPPGATFELMEDSVPNE
;
A
#
# COMPACT_ATOMS: atom_id res chain seq x y z
N MET A 1 -39.98 -22.51 -30.64
CA MET A 1 -38.85 -22.16 -29.76
C MET A 1 -38.09 -23.44 -29.49
N ARG A 2 -36.79 -23.49 -29.84
CA ARG A 2 -35.93 -24.67 -29.60
C ARG A 2 -35.18 -24.43 -28.28
N GLU A 3 -35.23 -25.39 -27.38
CA GLU A 3 -34.35 -25.43 -26.19
C GLU A 3 -32.90 -25.50 -26.68
N GLU A 4 -32.07 -24.56 -26.24
CA GLU A 4 -30.63 -24.61 -26.49
C GLU A 4 -30.00 -25.62 -25.53
N ASP A 5 -29.41 -26.67 -26.10
CA ASP A 5 -28.63 -27.68 -25.38
C ASP A 5 -27.40 -27.05 -24.70
N VAL A 6 -27.53 -26.66 -23.43
CA VAL A 6 -26.36 -26.35 -22.59
C VAL A 6 -25.67 -27.66 -22.25
N LYS A 7 -24.56 -27.96 -22.96
CA LYS A 7 -23.68 -29.07 -22.59
C LYS A 7 -22.70 -28.64 -21.50
N GLU A 8 -22.94 -29.15 -20.29
CA GLU A 8 -21.99 -29.12 -19.19
C GLU A 8 -20.75 -29.98 -19.54
N ILE A 9 -19.55 -29.38 -19.54
CA ILE A 9 -18.29 -30.10 -19.81
C ILE A 9 -17.52 -30.30 -18.49
N ARG A 10 -17.30 -31.56 -18.12
CA ARG A 10 -16.56 -31.95 -16.90
C ARG A 10 -15.03 -31.82 -17.05
N VAL A 11 -14.51 -30.80 -16.37
CA VAL A 11 -13.19 -30.57 -15.76
C VAL A 11 -12.25 -31.80 -15.56
N SER A 12 -11.26 -31.98 -16.46
CA SER A 12 -10.06 -32.82 -16.20
C SER A 12 -8.75 -32.02 -16.19
N ARG A 13 -8.63 -30.96 -17.01
CA ARG A 13 -7.42 -30.14 -17.11
C ARG A 13 -7.19 -29.28 -15.86
N PHE A 14 -8.26 -28.73 -15.27
CA PHE A 14 -8.18 -27.93 -14.04
C PHE A 14 -7.70 -28.75 -12.83
N LYS A 15 -8.03 -30.05 -12.74
CA LYS A 15 -7.49 -30.93 -11.70
C LYS A 15 -5.99 -31.21 -11.85
N ARG A 16 -5.47 -31.19 -13.08
CA ARG A 16 -4.05 -31.33 -13.36
C ARG A 16 -3.30 -30.03 -13.04
N LEU A 17 -3.87 -28.88 -13.42
CA LEU A 17 -3.35 -27.55 -13.09
C LEU A 17 -3.32 -27.34 -11.57
N GLY A 18 -4.40 -27.67 -10.85
CA GLY A 18 -4.43 -27.59 -9.39
C GLY A 18 -3.36 -28.43 -8.72
N ARG A 19 -3.12 -29.66 -9.22
CA ARG A 19 -2.00 -30.50 -8.73
C ARG A 19 -0.63 -29.88 -9.00
N GLN A 20 -0.43 -29.29 -10.17
CA GLN A 20 0.82 -28.62 -10.52
C GLN A 20 1.07 -27.37 -9.65
N ILE A 21 0.02 -26.60 -9.36
CA ILE A 21 0.09 -25.45 -8.45
C ILE A 21 0.47 -25.91 -7.05
N LEU A 22 -0.19 -26.94 -6.51
CA LEU A 22 0.14 -27.47 -5.18
C LEU A 22 1.57 -28.00 -5.09
N GLN A 23 2.06 -28.67 -6.14
CA GLN A 23 3.46 -29.11 -6.19
C GLN A 23 4.44 -27.94 -6.19
N LEU A 24 4.15 -26.86 -6.92
CA LEU A 24 4.98 -25.66 -6.91
C LEU A 24 4.97 -24.96 -5.54
N VAL A 25 3.81 -24.92 -4.87
CA VAL A 25 3.71 -24.39 -3.51
C VAL A 25 4.59 -25.20 -2.55
N GLU A 26 4.48 -26.54 -2.56
CA GLU A 26 5.31 -27.42 -1.73
C GLU A 26 6.82 -27.24 -2.04
N GLU A 27 7.20 -27.07 -3.30
CA GLU A 27 8.59 -26.81 -3.71
C GLU A 27 9.12 -25.46 -3.17
N LEU A 28 8.28 -24.43 -3.15
CA LEU A 28 8.62 -23.12 -2.58
C LEU A 28 8.69 -23.18 -1.05
N GLU A 29 7.76 -23.88 -0.40
CA GLU A 29 7.80 -24.12 1.05
C GLU A 29 9.10 -24.83 1.47
N HIS A 30 9.54 -25.85 0.71
CA HIS A 30 10.82 -26.50 0.95
C HIS A 30 12.04 -25.60 0.74
N GLN A 31 11.90 -24.54 -0.07
CA GLN A 31 12.92 -23.50 -0.24
C GLN A 31 12.89 -22.44 0.87
N GLY A 32 11.95 -22.55 1.82
CA GLY A 32 11.79 -21.63 2.95
C GLY A 32 10.82 -20.49 2.70
N TYR A 33 10.11 -20.48 1.57
CA TYR A 33 9.03 -19.54 1.35
C TYR A 33 7.82 -19.91 2.23
N ARG A 34 7.04 -18.91 2.58
CA ARG A 34 5.78 -19.10 3.31
C ARG A 34 4.74 -18.12 2.81
N GLU A 35 3.48 -18.46 3.05
CA GLU A 35 2.38 -17.54 2.84
C GLU A 35 2.48 -16.35 3.80
N LEU A 36 2.25 -15.16 3.27
CA LEU A 36 2.16 -13.93 4.06
C LEU A 36 0.86 -13.92 4.85
N GLN A 37 0.96 -13.54 6.11
CA GLN A 37 -0.15 -13.29 7.03
C GLN A 37 -0.32 -11.77 7.21
N GLU A 38 -1.46 -11.34 7.71
CA GLU A 38 -1.70 -9.92 8.01
C GLU A 38 -0.62 -9.32 8.94
N THR A 39 -0.10 -10.12 9.87
CA THR A 39 0.96 -9.71 10.79
C THR A 39 2.35 -9.52 10.16
N ASP A 40 2.52 -9.92 8.90
CA ASP A 40 3.77 -9.75 8.17
C ASP A 40 3.89 -8.37 7.52
N TYR A 41 2.77 -7.66 7.37
CA TYR A 41 2.74 -6.31 6.85
C TYR A 41 3.03 -5.31 7.95
N THR A 42 3.81 -4.30 7.58
CA THR A 42 4.06 -3.10 8.38
C THR A 42 3.24 -1.96 7.81
N GLU A 43 2.49 -1.25 8.66
CA GLU A 43 1.83 -0.02 8.26
C GLU A 43 2.88 1.10 8.12
N LEU A 44 2.98 1.64 6.91
CA LEU A 44 3.84 2.75 6.53
C LEU A 44 2.96 3.96 6.19
N VAL A 45 3.27 5.11 6.78
CA VAL A 45 2.53 6.35 6.57
C VAL A 45 3.41 7.40 5.92
N VAL A 46 2.91 7.99 4.83
CA VAL A 46 3.53 9.13 4.15
C VAL A 46 2.68 10.36 4.37
N GLN A 47 3.25 11.36 5.06
CA GLN A 47 2.60 12.61 5.39
C GLN A 47 3.22 13.78 4.62
N PHE A 48 2.40 14.64 4.03
CA PHE A 48 2.82 15.94 3.52
C PHE A 48 2.04 17.07 4.18
N ARG A 49 2.71 18.20 4.42
CA ARG A 49 2.02 19.44 4.85
C ARG A 49 1.46 20.18 3.63
N TYR A 50 0.42 20.97 3.88
CA TYR A 50 -0.10 21.97 2.96
C TYR A 50 -0.56 23.21 3.75
N ASP A 51 -0.54 24.38 3.12
CA ASP A 51 -1.03 25.62 3.72
C ASP A 51 -2.51 25.84 3.39
N ALA A 52 -3.19 26.68 4.17
CA ALA A 52 -4.58 27.04 3.92
C ALA A 52 -4.77 27.64 2.52
N GLY A 53 -5.74 27.12 1.77
CA GLY A 53 -5.96 27.48 0.36
C GLY A 53 -5.22 26.58 -0.65
N GLN A 54 -4.46 25.59 -0.20
CA GLN A 54 -3.81 24.57 -1.04
C GLN A 54 -4.46 23.18 -0.92
N GLU A 55 -5.68 23.09 -0.40
CA GLU A 55 -6.36 21.81 -0.15
C GLU A 55 -6.54 20.99 -1.43
N GLU A 56 -6.89 21.65 -2.55
CA GLU A 56 -7.08 21.00 -3.84
C GLU A 56 -5.76 20.44 -4.39
N GLU A 57 -4.69 21.24 -4.40
CA GLU A 57 -3.34 20.80 -4.80
C GLU A 57 -2.84 19.65 -3.92
N ALA A 58 -3.08 19.72 -2.62
CA ALA A 58 -2.71 18.67 -1.68
C ALA A 58 -3.48 17.37 -1.95
N LEU A 59 -4.78 17.48 -2.23
CA LEU A 59 -5.63 16.34 -2.57
C LEU A 59 -5.22 15.68 -3.89
N GLU A 60 -4.90 16.47 -4.91
CA GLU A 60 -4.36 15.97 -6.18
C GLU A 60 -3.02 15.25 -5.99
N ARG A 61 -2.10 15.84 -5.23
CA ARG A 61 -0.82 15.20 -4.88
C ARG A 61 -1.05 13.88 -4.17
N ARG A 62 -2.01 13.82 -3.24
CA ARG A 62 -2.36 12.60 -2.50
C ARG A 62 -2.84 11.50 -3.45
N HIS A 63 -3.82 11.77 -4.31
CA HIS A 63 -4.35 10.76 -5.24
C HIS A 63 -3.27 10.25 -6.22
N MET A 64 -2.44 11.15 -6.73
CA MET A 64 -1.33 10.76 -7.61
C MET A 64 -0.33 9.84 -6.88
N MET A 65 0.02 10.16 -5.65
CA MET A 65 0.89 9.33 -4.82
C MET A 65 0.26 7.98 -4.46
N GLU A 66 -1.05 7.94 -4.20
CA GLU A 66 -1.79 6.71 -3.95
C GLU A 66 -1.69 5.78 -5.16
N GLU A 67 -2.05 6.25 -6.36
CA GLU A 67 -2.09 5.44 -7.59
C GLU A 67 -0.69 4.93 -7.98
N MET A 68 0.29 5.83 -8.04
CA MET A 68 1.66 5.51 -8.45
C MET A 68 2.34 4.51 -7.52
N ILE A 69 2.23 4.71 -6.21
CA ILE A 69 2.91 3.86 -5.24
C ILE A 69 2.17 2.52 -5.10
N ASP A 70 0.84 2.52 -5.17
CA ASP A 70 0.06 1.27 -5.18
C ASP A 70 0.44 0.39 -6.38
N GLU A 71 0.54 0.96 -7.58
CA GLU A 71 0.98 0.22 -8.77
C GLU A 71 2.37 -0.41 -8.58
N GLY A 72 3.33 0.35 -8.03
CA GLY A 72 4.67 -0.16 -7.76
C GLY A 72 4.72 -1.26 -6.69
N LEU A 73 3.93 -1.13 -5.63
CA LEU A 73 3.83 -2.13 -4.57
C LEU A 73 3.18 -3.43 -5.08
N LEU A 74 2.09 -3.32 -5.86
CA LEU A 74 1.41 -4.46 -6.47
C LEU A 74 2.31 -5.17 -7.50
N HIS A 75 3.04 -4.40 -8.32
CA HIS A 75 3.94 -4.95 -9.33
C HIS A 75 5.09 -5.77 -8.70
N THR A 76 5.64 -5.29 -7.60
CA THR A 76 6.74 -5.94 -6.89
C THR A 76 6.26 -7.03 -5.92
N GLY A 77 4.97 -7.06 -5.60
CA GLY A 77 4.41 -7.89 -4.54
C GLY A 77 4.83 -7.44 -3.13
N ASN A 78 5.26 -6.18 -2.97
CA ASN A 78 5.76 -5.65 -1.70
C ASN A 78 4.66 -5.06 -0.80
N GLY A 79 3.41 -4.96 -1.27
CA GLY A 79 2.34 -4.37 -0.47
C GLY A 79 1.17 -3.84 -1.28
N SER A 80 0.39 -2.98 -0.62
CA SER A 80 -0.74 -2.24 -1.17
C SER A 80 -0.91 -0.88 -0.49
N CYS A 81 -1.61 0.02 -1.17
CA CYS A 81 -2.14 1.25 -0.61
C CYS A 81 -3.50 1.00 0.06
N GLU A 82 -3.66 1.50 1.29
CA GLU A 82 -4.90 1.42 2.07
C GLU A 82 -5.75 2.69 1.96
N GLY A 83 -5.27 3.68 1.18
CA GLY A 83 -5.90 4.97 0.97
C GLY A 83 -5.23 6.08 1.78
N GLY A 84 -5.96 7.17 1.95
CA GLY A 84 -5.42 8.36 2.58
C GLY A 84 -6.48 9.32 3.08
N GLU A 85 -5.99 10.34 3.76
CA GLU A 85 -6.77 11.34 4.44
C GLU A 85 -6.19 12.72 4.15
N ILE A 86 -7.05 13.73 4.19
CA ILE A 86 -6.68 15.14 4.13
C ILE A 86 -7.39 15.86 5.27
N GLY A 87 -6.62 16.60 6.07
CA GLY A 87 -7.16 17.30 7.24
C GLY A 87 -6.06 17.99 8.03
N SER A 88 -6.44 18.98 8.83
CA SER A 88 -5.54 19.65 9.78
C SER A 88 -4.19 20.14 9.18
N GLY A 89 -4.17 20.51 7.89
CA GLY A 89 -2.97 21.00 7.20
C GLY A 89 -2.00 19.89 6.76
N THR A 90 -2.47 18.63 6.73
CA THR A 90 -1.70 17.46 6.28
C THR A 90 -2.50 16.54 5.38
N THR A 91 -1.83 15.94 4.40
CA THR A 91 -2.31 14.73 3.72
C THR A 91 -1.53 13.54 4.22
N ASN A 92 -2.22 12.46 4.59
CA ASN A 92 -1.63 11.21 5.02
C ASN A 92 -2.02 10.11 4.03
N ILE A 93 -1.07 9.24 3.68
CA ILE A 93 -1.30 8.07 2.83
C ILE A 93 -0.77 6.85 3.59
N TYR A 94 -1.59 5.80 3.66
CA TYR A 94 -1.31 4.59 4.42
C TYR A 94 -1.02 3.44 3.47
N TYR A 95 0.05 2.70 3.75
CA TYR A 95 0.46 1.54 2.98
C TYR A 95 0.70 0.36 3.91
N HIS A 96 0.34 -0.85 3.48
CA HIS A 96 0.77 -2.09 4.10
C HIS A 96 1.92 -2.67 3.29
N VAL A 97 3.10 -2.79 3.89
CA VAL A 97 4.33 -3.19 3.18
C VAL A 97 5.07 -4.32 3.89
N VAL A 98 5.69 -5.20 3.12
CA VAL A 98 6.49 -6.33 3.65
C VAL A 98 7.94 -5.89 3.87
N ASP A 99 8.54 -5.25 2.88
CA ASP A 99 9.87 -4.65 2.95
C ASP A 99 9.73 -3.11 2.97
N VAL A 100 9.94 -2.55 4.16
CA VAL A 100 9.85 -1.11 4.43
C VAL A 100 10.92 -0.33 3.67
N GLU A 101 12.15 -0.85 3.57
CA GLU A 101 13.23 -0.13 2.90
C GLU A 101 12.96 -0.04 1.39
N ALA A 102 12.49 -1.13 0.79
CA ALA A 102 12.07 -1.16 -0.60
C ALA A 102 10.89 -0.22 -0.88
N ALA A 103 9.91 -0.17 0.03
CA ALA A 103 8.78 0.76 -0.09
C ALA A 103 9.21 2.24 -0.01
N VAL A 104 10.12 2.58 0.92
CA VAL A 104 10.67 3.94 1.03
C VAL A 104 11.45 4.33 -0.23
N ALA A 105 12.24 3.41 -0.79
CA ALA A 105 12.94 3.65 -2.05
C ALA A 105 11.95 3.92 -3.20
N LEU A 106 10.91 3.09 -3.33
CA LEU A 106 9.85 3.27 -4.32
C LEU A 106 9.15 4.63 -4.19
N ILE A 107 8.86 5.07 -2.96
CA ILE A 107 8.25 6.39 -2.69
C ILE A 107 9.14 7.52 -3.25
N PHE A 108 10.44 7.49 -2.98
CA PHE A 108 11.34 8.53 -3.48
C PHE A 108 11.55 8.47 -4.99
N GLU A 109 11.58 7.27 -5.57
CA GLU A 109 11.66 7.08 -7.02
C GLU A 109 10.41 7.64 -7.71
N GLY A 110 9.22 7.27 -7.23
CA GLY A 110 7.95 7.79 -7.74
C GLY A 110 7.83 9.31 -7.60
N MET A 111 8.19 9.85 -6.44
CA MET A 111 8.24 11.30 -6.23
C MET A 111 9.13 12.01 -7.25
N LYS A 112 10.28 11.42 -7.58
CA LYS A 112 11.22 11.99 -8.55
C LYS A 112 10.69 11.89 -9.98
N GLU A 113 10.11 10.76 -10.36
CA GLU A 113 9.57 10.52 -11.71
C GLU A 113 8.40 11.47 -12.04
N HIS A 114 7.58 11.79 -11.04
CA HIS A 114 6.40 12.63 -11.20
C HIS A 114 6.57 14.10 -10.76
N ASP A 115 7.82 14.56 -10.53
CA ASP A 115 8.15 15.92 -10.05
C ASP A 115 7.35 16.34 -8.80
N VAL A 116 7.13 15.40 -7.88
CA VAL A 116 6.37 15.64 -6.66
C VAL A 116 7.15 16.56 -5.73
N ARG A 117 6.58 17.73 -5.45
CA ARG A 117 7.22 18.74 -4.60
C ARG A 117 6.85 18.58 -3.13
N GLY A 118 7.80 18.99 -2.28
CA GLY A 118 7.68 18.93 -0.83
C GLY A 118 8.57 17.87 -0.22
N VAL A 119 8.74 17.95 1.10
CA VAL A 119 9.49 16.95 1.88
C VAL A 119 8.46 16.09 2.61
N PRO A 120 8.32 14.80 2.26
CA PRO A 120 7.43 13.93 3.01
C PRO A 120 7.98 13.71 4.41
N LYS A 121 7.10 13.43 5.36
CA LYS A 121 7.45 12.68 6.55
C LYS A 121 7.01 11.25 6.34
N ILE A 122 7.91 10.30 6.61
CA ILE A 122 7.64 8.87 6.46
C ILE A 122 7.86 8.22 7.81
N ALA A 123 6.87 7.47 8.27
CA ALA A 123 6.92 6.76 9.54
C ALA A 123 6.27 5.38 9.42
N VAL A 124 6.67 4.45 10.28
CA VAL A 124 5.99 3.16 10.42
C VAL A 124 5.25 3.10 11.75
N GLN A 125 4.08 2.47 11.76
CA GLN A 125 3.34 2.23 12.98
C GLN A 125 4.04 1.13 13.79
N SER A 126 4.26 1.38 15.09
CA SER A 126 4.83 0.44 16.05
C SER A 126 4.03 0.46 17.34
N ALA A 127 3.25 -0.61 17.56
CA ALA A 127 2.34 -0.82 18.67
C ALA A 127 1.29 0.31 18.86
N GLU A 128 1.66 1.40 19.53
CA GLU A 128 0.79 2.55 19.84
C GLU A 128 1.42 3.88 19.40
N SER A 129 2.49 3.84 18.61
CA SER A 129 3.25 5.04 18.23
C SER A 129 3.80 4.94 16.81
N TYR A 130 4.38 6.04 16.31
CA TYR A 130 5.04 6.10 15.01
C TYR A 130 6.54 6.22 15.17
N THR A 131 7.29 5.37 14.46
CA THR A 131 8.74 5.49 14.32
C THR A 131 9.05 6.20 13.02
N VAL A 132 9.65 7.39 13.12
CA VAL A 132 9.98 8.22 11.96
C VAL A 132 11.20 7.68 11.24
N LEU A 133 11.03 7.38 9.96
CA LEU A 133 12.10 6.97 9.05
C LEU A 133 12.69 8.17 8.32
N TYR A 134 11.86 9.15 7.98
CA TYR A 134 12.29 10.32 7.24
C TYR A 134 11.44 11.58 7.55
N PRO A 135 12.04 12.78 7.60
CA PRO A 135 13.48 12.97 7.77
C PRO A 135 13.92 12.52 9.18
N PRO A 136 15.17 12.05 9.35
CA PRO A 136 15.65 11.57 10.64
C PRO A 136 15.51 12.64 11.74
N GLY A 137 14.96 12.25 12.89
CA GLY A 137 14.78 13.14 14.04
C GLY A 137 13.58 14.09 13.95
N ALA A 138 12.75 13.99 12.91
CA ALA A 138 11.49 14.73 12.88
C ALA A 138 10.46 14.15 13.86
N THR A 139 9.57 15.01 14.34
CA THR A 139 8.36 14.59 15.07
C THR A 139 7.27 14.22 14.07
N PHE A 140 6.60 13.11 14.33
CA PHE A 140 5.44 12.65 13.56
C PHE A 140 4.23 12.55 14.47
N GLU A 141 3.17 13.24 14.07
CA GLU A 141 1.88 13.25 14.73
C GLU A 141 0.84 13.13 13.62
N LEU A 142 -0.08 12.18 13.76
CA LEU A 142 -1.32 12.21 13.01
C LEU A 142 -2.18 13.32 13.63
N MET A 143 -2.47 14.34 12.83
CA MET A 143 -3.39 15.37 13.27
C MET A 143 -4.80 14.83 13.05
N GLU A 144 -5.36 14.17 14.06
CA GLU A 144 -6.79 13.86 14.08
C GLU A 144 -7.56 15.19 14.14
N ASP A 145 -8.56 15.34 13.28
CA ASP A 145 -9.52 16.41 13.43
C ASP A 145 -10.17 16.22 14.80
N SER A 146 -9.81 17.07 15.75
CA SER A 146 -10.45 17.13 17.06
C SER A 146 -11.92 17.44 16.82
N VAL A 147 -12.76 16.41 16.79
CA VAL A 147 -14.21 16.58 16.85
C VAL A 147 -14.49 17.30 18.17
N PRO A 148 -15.03 18.52 18.17
CA PRO A 148 -15.44 19.14 19.41
C PRO A 148 -16.52 18.24 20.00
N ASN A 149 -16.31 17.74 21.22
CA ASN A 149 -17.41 17.19 22.01
C ASN A 149 -18.44 18.33 22.20
N GLU A 150 -19.57 18.24 21.50
CA GLU A 150 -20.79 19.00 21.84
C GLU A 150 -21.44 18.44 23.11
#